data_AF-A0A2P5DHP9-F1
#
_entry.id   AF-A0A2P5DHP9-F1
#
_cell.length_a   1.000
_cell.length_b   1.000
_cell.length_c   1.000
_cell.angle_alpha   90.00
_cell.angle_beta   90.00
_cell.angle_gamma   90.00
#
_symmetry.space_group_name_H-M   'P 1'
#
loop_
_entity.id
_entity.type
_entity.pdbx_description
1 polymer ?
#
loop_
_entity_poly.entity_id
_entity_poly.type
_entity_poly.pdbx_seq_one_letter_code
_entity_poly.pdbx_strand_id
1 'polypeptide(L)' 'MELNIKRSLMVTPAEPTWTGNQSLSEWDQIGCTTHAHAIYFYGPTTTPIQAITKTLIDSLRRVLVHFYPLAGRLRSLGN' A
#
# COMPACT_ATOMS: atom_id res chain seq x y z
N MET A 1 -24.57 -4.15 10.55
CA MET A 1 -23.36 -3.31 10.75
C MET A 1 -23.32 -2.33 9.59
N GLU A 2 -23.39 -1.03 9.88
CA GLU A 2 -23.31 0.01 8.86
C GLU A 2 -21.89 0.59 8.86
N LEU A 3 -21.26 0.63 7.68
CA LEU A 3 -19.92 1.17 7.48
C LEU A 3 -19.99 2.28 6.44
N ASN A 4 -19.40 3.43 6.77
CA ASN A 4 -19.34 4.58 5.88
C ASN A 4 -17.88 5.02 5.67
N ILE A 5 -17.42 4.98 4.43
CA ILE A 5 -16.06 5.41 4.07
C ILE A 5 -16.00 6.94 4.19
N LYS A 6 -15.20 7.44 5.15
CA LYS A 6 -15.02 8.88 5.35
C LYS A 6 -14.03 9.51 4.37
N ARG A 7 -13.01 8.78 3.96
CA ARG A 7 -11.93 9.28 3.09
C ARG A 7 -11.24 8.14 2.36
N SER A 8 -10.87 8.38 1.10
CA SER A 8 -9.94 7.56 0.31
C SER A 8 -8.85 8.46 -0.27
N LEU A 9 -7.59 8.03 -0.21
CA LEU A 9 -6.41 8.82 -0.57
C LEU A 9 -5.37 7.89 -1.21
N MET A 10 -4.74 8.37 -2.29
CA MET A 10 -3.52 7.76 -2.81
C MET A 10 -2.31 8.29 -2.05
N VAL A 11 -1.56 7.39 -1.40
CA VAL A 11 -0.33 7.71 -0.69
C VAL A 11 0.86 7.41 -1.59
N THR A 12 1.73 8.39 -1.80
CA THR A 12 2.95 8.26 -2.61
C THR A 12 4.19 8.17 -1.69
N PRO A 13 5.33 7.63 -2.18
CA PRO A 13 6.59 7.70 -1.45
C PRO A 13 6.92 9.13 -1.01
N ALA A 14 7.63 9.25 0.13
CA ALA A 14 8.05 10.54 0.66
C ALA A 14 9.10 11.24 -0.22
N GLU A 15 9.90 10.46 -0.94
CA GLU A 15 11.01 10.90 -1.78
C GLU A 15 10.92 10.24 -3.17
N PRO A 16 11.56 10.82 -4.21
CA PRO A 16 11.64 10.16 -5.52
C PRO A 16 12.31 8.79 -5.41
N THR A 17 11.68 7.79 -6.02
CA THR A 17 12.19 6.42 -6.06
C THR A 17 12.60 6.05 -7.49
N TRP A 18 13.30 4.94 -7.65
CA TRP A 18 13.64 4.43 -8.98
C TRP A 18 12.38 4.18 -9.83
N THR A 19 12.43 4.54 -11.11
CA THR A 19 11.26 4.60 -12.02
C THR A 19 11.28 3.54 -13.13
N GLY A 20 12.19 2.58 -13.08
CA GLY A 20 12.27 1.53 -14.09
C GLY A 20 11.29 0.37 -13.84
N ASN A 21 11.38 -0.64 -14.70
CA ASN A 21 10.59 -1.86 -14.59
C ASN A 21 11.33 -2.89 -13.73
N GLN A 22 10.68 -3.38 -12.68
CA GLN A 22 11.17 -4.54 -11.95
C GLN A 22 10.71 -5.82 -12.64
N SER A 23 11.65 -6.69 -12.97
CA SER A 23 11.36 -8.01 -13.54
C SER A 23 10.68 -8.90 -12.50
N LEU A 24 9.67 -9.65 -12.94
CA LEU A 24 8.98 -10.66 -12.14
C LEU A 24 9.62 -12.02 -12.38
N SER A 25 9.79 -12.81 -11.33
CA SER A 25 10.26 -14.20 -11.44
C SER A 25 9.17 -15.10 -12.04
N GLU A 26 9.51 -16.34 -12.40
CA GLU A 26 8.51 -17.32 -12.83
C GLU A 26 7.47 -17.60 -11.73
N TRP A 27 7.90 -17.63 -10.46
CA TRP A 27 7.02 -17.85 -9.32
C TRP A 27 5.99 -16.73 -9.15
N ASP A 28 6.37 -15.49 -9.44
CA ASP A 28 5.46 -14.34 -9.39
C ASP A 28 4.38 -14.40 -10.49
N GLN A 29 4.58 -15.21 -11.53
CA GLN A 29 3.68 -15.32 -12.69
C GLN A 29 2.66 -16.47 -12.59
N ILE A 30 2.89 -17.44 -11.71
CA ILE A 30 2.04 -18.64 -11.57
C ILE A 30 0.89 -18.41 -10.56
N GLY A 31 0.87 -17.25 -9.89
CA GLY A 31 -0.12 -16.89 -8.87
C GLY A 31 -1.31 -16.05 -9.37
N CYS A 32 -2.23 -15.74 -8.45
CA CYS A 32 -3.34 -14.81 -8.71
C CYS A 32 -2.84 -13.36 -8.79
N THR A 33 -3.38 -12.60 -9.75
CA THR A 33 -3.13 -11.15 -9.88
C THR A 33 -4.01 -10.29 -8.95
N THR A 34 -4.84 -10.93 -8.13
CA THR A 34 -5.72 -10.28 -7.15
C THR A 34 -4.97 -10.00 -5.85
N HIS A 35 -5.43 -9.00 -5.10
CA HIS A 35 -4.85 -8.64 -3.80
C HIS A 35 -5.02 -9.76 -2.75
N ALA A 36 -3.97 -10.03 -1.99
CA ALA A 36 -4.08 -10.82 -0.76
C ALA A 36 -4.82 -10.00 0.31
N HIS A 37 -5.82 -10.59 0.96
CA HIS A 37 -6.66 -9.90 1.94
C HIS A 37 -6.21 -10.23 3.37
N ALA A 38 -5.98 -9.20 4.19
CA ALA A 38 -5.68 -9.33 5.61
C ALA A 38 -6.38 -8.21 6.41
N ILE A 39 -7.00 -8.56 7.54
CA ILE A 39 -7.72 -7.63 8.43
C ILE A 39 -7.12 -7.75 9.84
N TYR A 40 -6.71 -6.63 10.42
CA TYR A 40 -6.13 -6.57 11.77
C TYR A 40 -7.06 -5.81 12.72
N PHE A 41 -7.33 -6.38 13.89
CA PHE A 41 -8.12 -5.76 14.95
C PHE A 41 -7.20 -5.28 16.07
N TYR A 42 -7.42 -4.04 16.52
CA TYR A 42 -6.67 -3.43 17.62
C TYR A 42 -7.62 -3.10 18.77
N GLY A 43 -7.09 -3.11 20.00
CA GLY A 43 -7.84 -2.73 21.19
C GLY A 43 -8.18 -1.22 21.24
N PRO A 44 -9.04 -0.80 22.18
CA PRO A 44 -9.43 0.60 22.33
C PRO A 44 -8.23 1.49 22.68
N THR A 45 -8.24 2.72 22.15
CA THR A 45 -7.22 3.74 22.41
C THR A 45 -7.86 5.10 22.67
N THR A 46 -7.19 5.94 23.44
CA THR A 46 -7.57 7.35 23.67
C THR A 46 -7.05 8.28 22.58
N THR A 47 -6.22 7.78 21.66
CA THR A 47 -5.60 8.61 20.62
C THR A 47 -6.66 9.07 19.60
N PRO A 48 -6.72 10.37 19.24
CA PRO A 48 -7.64 10.86 18.24
C PRO A 48 -7.44 10.17 16.88
N ILE A 49 -8.53 9.78 16.22
CA ILE A 49 -8.50 9.08 14.92
C ILE A 49 -7.72 9.89 13.87
N GLN A 50 -7.80 11.22 13.91
CA GLN A 50 -7.08 12.12 13.00
C GLN A 50 -5.56 12.00 13.20
N ALA A 51 -5.10 11.89 14.45
CA ALA A 51 -3.68 11.71 14.76
C ALA A 51 -3.21 10.31 14.32
N ILE A 52 -3.99 9.27 14.57
CA ILE A 52 -3.70 7.90 14.11
C ILE A 52 -3.58 7.87 12.58
N THR A 53 -4.57 8.42 11.88
CA THR A 53 -4.61 8.45 10.41
C THR A 53 -3.41 9.22 9.85
N LYS A 54 -3.06 10.36 10.44
CA LYS A 54 -1.88 11.13 10.05
C LYS A 54 -0.59 10.33 10.23
N THR A 55 -0.41 9.69 11.39
CA THR A 55 0.78 8.85 11.65
C THR A 55 0.86 7.68 10.68
N LEU A 56 -0.26 7.00 10.39
CA LEU A 56 -0.30 5.89 9.42
C LEU A 56 0.07 6.34 8.00
N ILE A 57 -0.45 7.50 7.57
CA ILE A 57 -0.10 8.06 6.25
C ILE A 57 1.39 8.42 6.23
N ASP A 58 1.87 9.17 7.23
CA ASP A 58 3.25 9.67 7.26
C ASP A 58 4.28 8.52 7.38
N SER A 59 3.96 7.46 8.13
CA SER A 59 4.81 6.27 8.22
C SER A 59 4.81 5.46 6.91
N LEU A 60 3.64 5.27 6.28
CA LEU A 60 3.53 4.57 5.00
C LEU A 60 4.33 5.28 3.91
N ARG A 61 4.25 6.62 3.82
CA ARG A 61 5.03 7.42 2.87
C ARG A 61 6.54 7.16 2.99
N ARG A 62 7.06 7.06 4.22
CA ARG A 62 8.49 6.82 4.49
C ARG A 62 8.90 5.40 4.11
N VAL A 63 8.11 4.40 4.51
CA VAL A 63 8.41 2.99 4.21
C VAL A 63 8.34 2.71 2.71
N LEU A 64 7.43 3.36 1.97
CA LEU A 64 7.32 3.23 0.52
C LEU A 64 8.57 3.73 -0.24
N VAL A 65 9.49 4.46 0.39
CA VAL A 65 10.79 4.78 -0.25
C VAL A 65 11.65 3.52 -0.39
N HIS A 66 11.70 2.68 0.65
CA HIS A 66 12.46 1.43 0.62
C HIS A 66 11.70 0.30 -0.09
N PHE A 67 10.38 0.28 0.04
CA PHE A 67 9.49 -0.68 -0.61
C PHE A 67 8.79 -0.06 -1.83
N TYR A 68 9.54 0.73 -2.60
CA TYR A 68 9.02 1.47 -3.76
C TYR A 68 8.29 0.63 -4.81
N PRO A 69 8.57 -0.68 -5.03
CA PRO A 69 7.81 -1.47 -5.99
C PRO A 69 6.31 -1.53 -5.65
N LEU A 70 5.95 -1.45 -4.36
CA LEU A 70 4.56 -1.47 -3.89
C LEU A 70 3.78 -0.19 -4.25
N ALA A 71 4.48 0.92 -4.50
CA ALA A 71 3.87 2.16 -4.99
C ALA A 71 3.70 2.18 -6.52
N GLY A 72 4.22 1.16 -7.22
CA GLY A 72 4.19 1.05 -8.66
C GLY A 72 2.84 0.58 -9.25
N ARG A 73 2.93 0.06 -10.47
CA ARG A 73 1.80 -0.54 -11.20
C ARG A 73 2.30 -1.81 -11.89
N LEU A 74 1.43 -2.82 -11.94
CA LEU A 74 1.69 -3.99 -12.75
C LEU A 74 1.62 -3.62 -14.23
N ARG A 75 2.61 -4.06 -14.99
CA ARG A 75 2.66 -3.91 -16.45
C ARG A 75 2.51 -5.30 -17.08
N SER A 76 1.41 -5.52 -17.80
CA SER A 76 1.28 -6.69 -18.65
C SER A 76 2.14 -6.50 -19.89
N LEU A 77 2.96 -7.48 -20.24
CA LEU A 77 3.77 -7.45 -21.45
C LEU A 77 3.01 -8.03 -22.66
N GLY A 78 1.83 -8.61 -22.45
CA GLY A 78 1.10 -9.34 -23.49
C GLY A 78 1.85 -10.60 -23.96
N ASN A 79 1.13 -11.45 -24.68
CA ASN A 79 1.73 -12.38 -25.64
C ASN A 79 1.53 -11.80 -27.04
#